data_AF-A0A7C8CWE2-F1
#
_entry.id   AF-A0A7C8CWE2-F1
#
_cell.length_a   1.000
_cell.length_b   1.000
_cell.length_c   1.000
_cell.angle_alpha   90.00
_cell.angle_beta   90.00
_cell.angle_gamma   90.00
#
_symmetry.space_group_name_H-M   'P 1'
#
loop_
_entity.id
_entity.type
_entity.pdbx_description
1 polymer ?
#
loop_
_entity_poly.entity_id
_entity_poly.type
_entity_poly.pdbx_seq_one_letter_code
_entity_poly.pdbx_strand_id
1 'polypeptide(L)'
;MLQMNDHDQRTEAPTRKRLEDARMNGQAALSQDLVGSVVLGVAAGSVLLFSGSIFSALLTITRTSLGNFATLRLNTQAASGLVQRTIEQILQIISPLMLLMLIAAIVMTWLQVGFRIRFGEVLPDLSRIDPVRGASTIFGFKGVGRIMMALLKLVAIGVVLVPGIWGILERSEEVGAAMTTEGFVGLIPVGLLAMNLILQSCGVLLIISTLDWAHRRWVYRRSLMMSRREVEDERKELLGNPQIRRKRRDTHKKILSDRTLEPVTEVSLQEGPRRDSR
;
A
#
# COMPACT_ATOMS: atom_id res chain seq x y z
N MET A 1 -42.19 4.71 -1.91
CA MET A 1 -41.54 5.01 -0.62
C MET A 1 -40.08 5.29 -0.88
N LEU A 2 -39.70 6.56 -0.72
CA LEU A 2 -38.39 7.10 -1.11
C LEU A 2 -37.28 6.50 -0.24
N GLN A 3 -36.29 5.87 -0.88
CA GLN A 3 -34.97 5.63 -0.31
C GLN A 3 -34.29 6.99 -0.09
N MET A 4 -34.68 7.72 0.95
CA MET A 4 -34.02 8.96 1.35
C MET A 4 -32.67 8.60 1.98
N ASN A 5 -31.61 8.69 1.17
CA ASN A 5 -30.19 8.80 1.53
C ASN A 5 -29.82 8.41 2.97
N ASP A 6 -29.63 7.11 3.22
CA ASP A 6 -29.02 6.60 4.47
C ASP A 6 -27.58 7.14 4.69
N HIS A 7 -26.94 7.65 3.63
CA HIS A 7 -25.62 8.27 3.68
C HIS A 7 -25.56 9.52 4.57
N ASP A 8 -26.65 10.28 4.70
CA ASP A 8 -26.70 11.49 5.55
C ASP A 8 -26.94 11.17 7.04
N GLN A 9 -27.44 9.97 7.35
CA GLN A 9 -27.71 9.55 8.73
C GLN A 9 -26.48 8.94 9.42
N ARG A 10 -25.36 8.78 8.71
CA ARG A 10 -24.10 8.23 9.23
C ARG A 10 -23.26 9.29 9.91
N THR A 11 -23.60 9.60 11.15
CA THR A 11 -22.93 10.61 11.98
C THR A 11 -22.06 10.02 13.09
N GLU A 12 -22.27 8.75 13.44
CA GLU A 12 -21.58 8.11 14.57
C GLU A 12 -20.25 7.48 14.14
N ALA A 13 -19.28 7.49 15.07
CA ALA A 13 -17.97 6.89 14.85
C ALA A 13 -18.08 5.35 14.68
N PRO A 14 -17.27 4.72 13.82
CA PRO A 14 -17.27 3.27 13.68
C PRO A 14 -16.88 2.58 15.00
N THR A 15 -17.59 1.50 15.35
CA THR A 15 -17.19 0.63 16.45
C THR A 15 -15.89 -0.13 16.13
N ARG A 16 -15.28 -0.75 17.15
CA ARG A 16 -14.07 -1.58 16.98
C ARG A 16 -14.31 -2.76 16.03
N LYS A 17 -15.48 -3.38 16.08
CA LYS A 17 -15.83 -4.53 15.24
C LYS A 17 -15.82 -4.14 13.76
N ARG A 18 -16.49 -3.06 13.34
CA ARG A 18 -16.44 -2.60 11.94
C ARG A 18 -15.04 -2.17 11.47
N LEU A 19 -14.20 -1.63 12.36
CA LEU A 19 -12.80 -1.35 12.03
C LEU A 19 -12.01 -2.63 11.80
N GLU A 20 -12.22 -3.66 12.62
CA GLU A 20 -11.60 -4.98 12.46
C GLU A 20 -12.12 -5.69 11.22
N ASP A 21 -13.43 -5.67 10.96
CA ASP A 21 -14.03 -6.24 9.75
C ASP A 21 -13.53 -5.54 8.49
N ALA A 22 -13.44 -4.20 8.49
CA ALA A 22 -12.86 -3.46 7.37
C ALA A 22 -11.38 -3.81 7.14
N ARG A 23 -10.62 -4.04 8.22
CA ARG A 23 -9.23 -4.52 8.15
C ARG A 23 -9.15 -5.95 7.61
N MET A 24 -9.99 -6.85 8.12
CA MET A 24 -10.11 -8.23 7.66
C MET A 24 -10.55 -8.32 6.22
N ASN A 25 -11.36 -7.37 5.73
CA ASN A 25 -11.83 -7.26 4.36
C ASN A 25 -10.81 -6.63 3.40
N GLY A 26 -9.58 -6.36 3.85
CA GLY A 26 -8.53 -5.78 3.00
C GLY A 26 -8.74 -4.30 2.68
N GLN A 27 -9.76 -3.65 3.23
CA GLN A 27 -10.03 -2.25 2.95
C GLN A 27 -9.04 -1.38 3.72
N ALA A 28 -8.23 -0.62 3.00
CA ALA A 28 -7.28 0.33 3.56
C ALA A 28 -7.17 1.56 2.67
N ALA A 29 -6.93 2.72 3.30
CA ALA A 29 -6.55 3.93 2.57
C ALA A 29 -5.07 3.84 2.17
N LEU A 30 -4.78 3.25 1.01
CA LEU A 30 -3.47 3.27 0.38
C LEU A 30 -3.44 4.37 -0.71
N SER A 31 -2.49 5.29 -0.59
CA SER A 31 -2.13 6.25 -1.61
C SER A 31 -0.83 5.81 -2.29
N GLN A 32 -0.96 5.28 -3.51
CA GLN A 32 0.19 4.91 -4.34
C GLN A 32 1.04 6.13 -4.70
N ASP A 33 0.42 7.30 -4.81
CA ASP A 33 1.11 8.57 -5.09
C ASP A 33 2.06 8.98 -3.96
N LEU A 34 1.64 8.77 -2.70
CA LEU A 34 2.50 9.05 -1.55
C LEU A 34 3.67 8.07 -1.46
N VAL A 35 3.45 6.79 -1.76
CA VAL A 35 4.54 5.81 -1.84
C VAL A 35 5.51 6.20 -2.95
N GLY A 36 5.00 6.52 -4.15
CA GLY A 36 5.81 6.91 -5.31
C GLY A 36 6.65 8.16 -5.04
N SER A 37 6.07 9.22 -4.47
CA SER A 37 6.79 10.46 -4.17
C SER A 37 7.90 10.29 -3.13
N VAL A 38 7.68 9.48 -2.09
CA VAL A 38 8.75 9.15 -1.13
C VAL A 38 9.84 8.31 -1.78
N VAL A 39 9.48 7.29 -2.56
CA VAL A 39 10.45 6.45 -3.26
C VAL A 39 11.30 7.27 -4.23
N LEU A 40 10.69 8.21 -4.96
CA LEU A 40 11.41 9.14 -5.84
C LEU A 40 12.34 10.07 -5.05
N GLY A 41 11.88 10.61 -3.91
CA GLY A 41 12.71 11.45 -3.05
C GLY A 41 13.91 10.69 -2.48
N VAL A 42 13.71 9.44 -2.04
CA VAL A 42 14.79 8.56 -1.57
C VAL A 42 15.75 8.21 -2.71
N ALA A 43 15.24 7.97 -3.92
CA ALA A 43 16.08 7.75 -5.10
C ALA A 43 16.98 8.96 -5.37
N ALA A 44 16.41 10.16 -5.48
CA ALA A 44 17.15 11.39 -5.70
C ALA A 44 18.19 11.64 -4.59
N GLY A 45 17.79 11.50 -3.33
CA GLY A 45 18.68 11.63 -2.18
C GLY A 45 19.80 10.60 -2.16
N SER A 46 19.53 9.36 -2.56
CA SER A 46 20.55 8.31 -2.63
C SER A 46 21.54 8.56 -3.76
N VAL A 47 21.10 9.06 -4.92
CA VAL A 47 22.01 9.45 -6.02
C VAL A 47 22.93 10.59 -5.56
N LEU A 48 22.41 11.55 -4.79
CA LEU A 48 23.23 12.60 -4.17
C LEU A 48 24.25 12.05 -3.19
N LEU A 49 23.81 11.20 -2.24
CA LEU A 49 24.66 10.63 -1.21
C LEU A 49 25.80 9.78 -1.79
N PHE A 50 25.49 8.99 -2.83
CA PHE A 50 26.45 8.10 -3.48
C PHE A 50 27.06 8.70 -4.76
N SER A 51 26.85 9.99 -5.04
CA SER A 51 27.29 10.64 -6.29
C SER A 51 28.77 10.46 -6.56
N GLY A 52 29.63 10.64 -5.55
CA GLY A 52 31.07 10.43 -5.66
C GLY A 52 31.45 8.99 -6.02
N SER A 53 30.84 8.01 -5.34
CA SER A 53 31.06 6.58 -5.60
C SER A 53 30.58 6.20 -7.00
N ILE A 54 29.37 6.63 -7.38
CA ILE A 54 28.79 6.43 -8.72
C ILE A 54 29.73 7.01 -9.78
N PHE A 55 30.16 8.25 -9.61
CA PHE A 55 31.02 8.94 -10.57
C PHE A 55 32.40 8.28 -10.70
N SER A 56 33.03 7.91 -9.58
CA SER A 56 34.32 7.22 -9.59
C SER A 56 34.26 5.84 -10.26
N ALA A 57 33.17 5.11 -10.05
CA ALA A 57 32.96 3.81 -10.67
C ALA A 57 32.69 3.93 -12.17
N LEU A 58 31.88 4.91 -12.60
CA LEU A 58 31.67 5.24 -14.02
C LEU A 58 32.97 5.63 -14.72
N LEU A 59 33.81 6.46 -14.09
CA LEU A 59 35.12 6.81 -14.63
C LEU A 59 36.03 5.58 -14.74
N THR A 60 36.00 4.70 -13.75
CA THR A 60 36.80 3.47 -13.76
C THR A 60 36.35 2.52 -14.88
N ILE A 61 35.04 2.32 -15.05
CA ILE A 61 34.46 1.53 -16.14
C ILE A 61 34.87 2.12 -17.49
N THR A 62 34.75 3.44 -17.65
CA THR A 62 35.08 4.13 -18.89
C THR A 62 36.57 4.00 -19.20
N ARG A 63 37.45 4.26 -18.23
CA ARG A 63 38.91 4.15 -18.40
C ARG A 63 39.36 2.72 -18.69
N THR A 64 38.80 1.74 -17.99
CA THR A 64 39.16 0.33 -18.20
C THR A 64 38.62 -0.22 -19.50
N SER A 65 37.43 0.22 -19.93
CA SER A 65 36.83 -0.17 -21.20
C SER A 65 37.56 0.49 -22.37
N LEU A 66 37.76 1.82 -22.34
CA LEU A 66 38.42 2.56 -23.42
C LEU A 66 39.95 2.36 -23.45
N GLY A 67 40.60 2.34 -22.29
CA GLY A 67 42.06 2.28 -22.18
C GLY A 67 42.65 0.92 -22.57
N ASN A 68 41.89 -0.17 -22.43
CA ASN A 68 42.34 -1.50 -22.81
C ASN A 68 42.06 -1.84 -24.28
N PHE A 69 41.43 -0.97 -25.09
CA PHE A 69 41.15 -1.29 -26.50
C PHE A 69 42.41 -1.58 -27.31
N ALA A 70 43.53 -0.90 -27.02
CA ALA A 70 44.78 -1.09 -27.74
C ALA A 70 45.51 -2.40 -27.38
N THR A 71 45.21 -3.00 -26.23
CA THR A 71 45.87 -4.20 -25.69
C THR A 71 44.95 -5.43 -25.64
N LEU A 72 43.65 -5.26 -25.92
CA LEU A 72 42.67 -6.34 -25.89
C LEU A 72 42.89 -7.31 -27.06
N ARG A 73 43.53 -8.46 -26.79
CA ARG A 73 43.36 -9.64 -27.64
C ARG A 73 42.03 -10.29 -27.28
N LEU A 74 41.01 -10.04 -28.11
CA LEU A 74 39.68 -10.63 -27.95
C LEU A 74 39.77 -12.14 -28.10
N ASN A 75 39.83 -12.83 -26.96
CA ASN A 75 39.55 -14.25 -26.82
C ASN A 75 38.25 -14.41 -26.01
N THR A 76 37.51 -15.50 -26.20
CA THR A 76 36.23 -15.77 -25.51
C THR A 76 36.34 -15.66 -23.99
N GLN A 77 37.45 -16.13 -23.42
CA GLN A 77 37.71 -16.05 -21.98
C GLN A 77 37.93 -14.60 -21.49
N ALA A 78 38.67 -13.78 -22.25
CA ALA A 78 38.90 -12.38 -21.92
C ALA A 78 37.60 -11.54 -22.04
N ALA A 79 36.78 -11.83 -23.05
CA ALA A 79 35.47 -11.19 -23.22
C ALA A 79 34.51 -11.53 -22.07
N SER A 80 34.44 -12.81 -21.67
CA SER A 80 33.60 -13.22 -20.54
C SER A 80 34.00 -12.57 -19.21
N GLY A 81 35.31 -12.46 -18.94
CA GLY A 81 35.81 -11.80 -17.73
C GLY A 81 35.54 -10.30 -17.71
N LEU A 82 35.60 -9.62 -18.87
CA LEU A 82 35.25 -8.21 -18.97
C LEU A 82 33.75 -7.96 -18.70
N VAL A 83 32.89 -8.81 -19.28
CA VAL A 83 31.44 -8.73 -19.05
C VAL A 83 31.11 -8.97 -17.58
N GLN A 84 31.68 -10.01 -16.96
CA GLN A 84 31.44 -10.30 -15.55
C GLN A 84 31.85 -9.13 -14.64
N ARG A 85 33.06 -8.57 -14.83
CA ARG A 85 33.51 -7.42 -14.05
C ARG A 85 32.63 -6.19 -14.24
N THR A 86 32.18 -5.94 -15.46
CA THR A 86 31.29 -4.82 -15.77
C THR A 86 29.94 -5.00 -15.07
N ILE A 87 29.37 -6.21 -15.11
CA ILE A 87 28.14 -6.55 -14.40
C ILE A 87 28.31 -6.39 -12.88
N GLU A 88 29.38 -6.91 -12.31
CA GLU A 88 29.68 -6.77 -10.87
C GLU A 88 29.78 -5.30 -10.43
N GLN A 89 30.47 -4.47 -11.21
CA GLN A 89 30.57 -3.03 -10.94
C GLN A 89 29.21 -2.31 -11.04
N ILE A 90 28.42 -2.63 -12.06
CA ILE A 90 27.06 -2.07 -12.20
C ILE A 90 26.19 -2.50 -11.02
N LEU A 91 26.23 -3.77 -10.61
CA LEU A 91 25.47 -4.25 -9.45
C LEU A 91 25.92 -3.57 -8.16
N GLN A 92 27.22 -3.36 -7.95
CA GLN A 92 27.71 -2.65 -6.76
C GLN A 92 27.20 -1.20 -6.69
N ILE A 93 27.02 -0.54 -7.83
CA ILE A 93 26.48 0.83 -7.89
C ILE A 93 24.96 0.85 -7.70
N ILE A 94 24.24 -0.04 -8.37
CA ILE A 94 22.78 -0.03 -8.42
C ILE A 94 22.16 -0.66 -7.16
N SER A 95 22.79 -1.68 -6.58
CA SER A 95 22.25 -2.42 -5.43
C SER A 95 21.92 -1.54 -4.20
N PRO A 96 22.78 -0.63 -3.71
CA PRO A 96 22.42 0.22 -2.57
C PRO A 96 21.24 1.15 -2.91
N LEU A 97 21.17 1.65 -4.15
CA LEU A 97 20.09 2.49 -4.63
C LEU A 97 18.75 1.74 -4.62
N MET A 98 18.73 0.55 -5.22
CA MET A 98 17.55 -0.32 -5.27
C MET A 98 17.11 -0.76 -3.88
N LEU A 99 18.06 -1.09 -3.00
CA LEU A 99 17.77 -1.50 -1.63
C LEU A 99 17.09 -0.36 -0.86
N LEU A 100 17.58 0.87 -0.96
CA LEU A 100 16.96 2.03 -0.31
C LEU A 100 15.56 2.32 -0.85
N MET A 101 15.37 2.24 -2.18
CA MET A 101 14.05 2.42 -2.79
C MET A 101 13.07 1.33 -2.36
N LEU A 102 13.52 0.07 -2.28
CA LEU A 102 12.72 -1.06 -1.79
C LEU A 102 12.32 -0.85 -0.33
N ILE A 103 13.26 -0.50 0.53
CA ILE A 103 13.00 -0.22 1.95
C ILE A 103 12.00 0.93 2.07
N ALA A 104 12.19 2.03 1.33
CA ALA A 104 11.28 3.16 1.34
C ALA A 104 9.85 2.77 0.91
N ALA A 105 9.73 1.97 -0.16
CA ALA A 105 8.45 1.47 -0.64
C ALA A 105 7.73 0.60 0.40
N ILE A 106 8.46 -0.34 1.02
CA ILE A 106 7.93 -1.23 2.07
C ILE A 106 7.51 -0.42 3.29
N VAL A 107 8.39 0.45 3.81
CA VAL A 107 8.13 1.27 5.00
C VAL A 107 6.94 2.18 4.79
N MET A 108 6.86 2.87 3.64
CA MET A 108 5.73 3.76 3.36
C MET A 108 4.41 3.01 3.19
N THR A 109 4.43 1.86 2.52
CA THR A 109 3.23 1.02 2.38
C THR A 109 2.78 0.53 3.75
N TRP A 110 3.72 0.08 4.57
CA TRP A 110 3.48 -0.39 5.93
C TRP A 110 2.95 0.73 6.84
N LEU A 111 3.48 1.95 6.75
CA LEU A 111 3.00 3.10 7.52
C LEU A 111 1.55 3.47 7.18
N GLN A 112 1.14 3.32 5.92
CA GLN A 112 -0.21 3.65 5.48
C GLN A 112 -1.25 2.59 5.85
N VAL A 113 -0.90 1.30 5.70
CA VAL A 113 -1.86 0.18 5.75
C VAL A 113 -1.70 -0.68 7.01
N GLY A 114 -0.52 -0.70 7.60
CA GLY A 114 -0.09 -1.65 8.63
C GLY A 114 0.33 -3.01 8.04
N PHE A 115 0.78 -3.93 8.89
CA PHE A 115 1.07 -5.30 8.47
C PHE A 115 -0.24 -6.06 8.23
N ARG A 116 -0.46 -6.54 7.00
CA ARG A 116 -1.66 -7.31 6.62
C ARG A 116 -1.26 -8.47 5.72
N ILE A 117 -1.46 -9.70 6.20
CA ILE A 117 -1.36 -10.91 5.36
C ILE A 117 -2.76 -11.47 5.21
N ARG A 118 -3.27 -11.52 3.98
CA ARG A 118 -4.59 -12.06 3.67
C ARG A 118 -4.43 -13.35 2.86
N PHE A 119 -4.47 -14.50 3.54
CA PHE A 119 -4.37 -15.81 2.86
C PHE A 119 -5.60 -16.13 1.99
N GLY A 120 -6.75 -15.49 2.24
CA GLY A 120 -8.02 -15.77 1.53
C GLY A 120 -8.22 -15.08 0.18
N GLU A 121 -7.39 -14.08 -0.18
CA GLU A 121 -7.51 -13.35 -1.46
C GLU A 121 -6.57 -13.87 -2.57
N VAL A 122 -5.87 -14.96 -2.32
CA VAL A 122 -4.99 -15.62 -3.31
C VAL A 122 -5.82 -16.34 -4.39
N LEU A 123 -7.10 -16.66 -4.11
CA LEU A 123 -8.00 -17.22 -5.11
C LEU A 123 -8.56 -16.11 -6.02
N PRO A 124 -8.42 -16.24 -7.36
CA PRO A 124 -8.98 -15.28 -8.30
C PRO A 124 -10.50 -15.32 -8.25
N ASP A 125 -11.11 -14.25 -7.73
CA ASP A 125 -12.56 -14.06 -7.73
C ASP A 125 -12.99 -13.40 -9.06
N LEU A 126 -13.48 -14.22 -9.99
CA LEU A 126 -13.99 -13.80 -11.31
C LEU A 126 -15.14 -12.78 -11.21
N SER A 127 -15.84 -12.75 -10.07
CA SER A 127 -16.92 -11.79 -9.79
C SER A 127 -16.43 -10.34 -9.64
N ARG A 128 -15.11 -10.14 -9.45
CA ARG A 128 -14.50 -8.80 -9.34
C ARG A 128 -14.11 -8.20 -10.70
N ILE A 129 -14.09 -9.00 -11.77
CA ILE A 129 -13.76 -8.54 -13.13
C ILE A 129 -15.07 -8.25 -13.88
N ASP A 130 -15.74 -7.17 -13.51
CA ASP A 130 -16.86 -6.64 -14.29
C ASP A 130 -16.39 -5.39 -15.07
N PRO A 131 -16.17 -5.50 -16.39
CA PRO A 131 -15.67 -4.40 -17.21
C PRO A 131 -16.62 -3.20 -17.25
N VAL A 132 -17.93 -3.41 -17.08
CA VAL A 132 -18.93 -2.33 -17.08
C VAL A 132 -18.84 -1.51 -15.79
N ARG A 133 -18.69 -2.17 -14.64
CA ARG A 133 -18.44 -1.50 -13.34
C ARG A 133 -17.07 -0.82 -13.31
N GLY A 134 -16.06 -1.42 -13.94
CA GLY A 134 -14.74 -0.82 -14.12
C GLY A 134 -14.79 0.48 -14.91
N ALA A 135 -15.47 0.48 -16.05
CA ALA A 135 -15.66 1.67 -16.88
C ALA A 135 -16.40 2.79 -16.14
N SER A 136 -17.49 2.47 -15.43
CA SER A 136 -18.22 3.46 -14.60
C SER A 136 -17.34 4.06 -13.49
N THR A 137 -16.40 3.30 -12.94
CA THR A 137 -15.48 3.79 -11.91
C THR A 137 -14.41 4.72 -12.48
N ILE A 138 -14.01 4.50 -13.74
CA ILE A 138 -13.03 5.32 -14.46
C ILE A 138 -13.68 6.59 -15.03
N PHE A 139 -14.88 6.51 -15.59
CA PHE A 139 -15.58 7.64 -16.23
C PHE A 139 -16.62 8.33 -15.34
N GLY A 140 -16.90 7.83 -14.15
CA GLY A 140 -17.82 8.46 -13.18
C GLY A 140 -17.17 9.59 -12.36
N PHE A 141 -17.91 10.14 -11.40
CA PHE A 141 -17.47 11.24 -10.51
C PHE A 141 -16.13 10.97 -9.80
N LYS A 142 -15.85 9.70 -9.44
CA LYS A 142 -14.57 9.30 -8.84
C LYS A 142 -13.40 9.37 -9.83
N GLY A 143 -13.67 9.18 -11.12
CA GLY A 143 -12.71 9.35 -12.21
C GLY A 143 -12.29 10.79 -12.41
N VAL A 144 -13.27 11.70 -12.45
CA VAL A 144 -13.04 13.15 -12.60
C VAL A 144 -12.11 13.68 -11.50
N GLY A 145 -12.34 13.29 -10.23
CA GLY A 145 -11.47 13.68 -9.12
C GLY A 145 -10.03 13.18 -9.28
N ARG A 146 -9.83 11.97 -9.81
CA ARG A 146 -8.48 11.45 -10.10
C ARG A 146 -7.79 12.22 -11.22
N ILE A 147 -8.51 12.53 -12.29
CA ILE A 147 -7.98 13.32 -13.41
C ILE A 147 -7.60 14.72 -12.93
N MET A 148 -8.45 15.37 -12.13
CA MET A 148 -8.17 16.69 -11.58
C MET A 148 -6.91 16.69 -10.70
N MET A 149 -6.75 15.70 -9.83
CA MET A 149 -5.54 15.56 -9.01
C MET A 149 -4.30 15.26 -9.85
N ALA A 150 -4.42 14.48 -10.92
CA ALA A 150 -3.32 14.21 -11.84
C ALA A 150 -2.91 15.50 -12.60
N LEU A 151 -3.88 16.29 -13.05
CA LEU A 151 -3.63 17.56 -13.73
C LEU A 151 -2.99 18.57 -12.76
N LEU A 152 -3.45 18.64 -11.51
CA LEU A 152 -2.85 19.48 -10.48
C LEU A 152 -1.37 19.13 -10.24
N LYS A 153 -1.05 17.84 -10.14
CA LYS A 153 0.35 17.39 -10.02
C LYS A 153 1.18 17.79 -11.24
N LEU A 154 0.63 17.60 -12.44
CA LEU A 154 1.31 17.95 -13.69
C LEU A 154 1.64 19.44 -13.74
N VAL A 155 0.66 20.30 -13.44
CA VAL A 155 0.85 21.76 -13.42
C VAL A 155 1.86 22.15 -12.34
N ALA A 156 1.75 21.60 -11.13
CA ALA A 156 2.65 21.95 -10.04
C ALA A 156 4.10 21.56 -10.31
N ILE A 157 4.34 20.39 -10.90
CA ILE A 157 5.67 19.97 -11.36
C ILE A 157 6.15 20.89 -12.49
N GLY A 158 5.26 21.22 -13.45
CA GLY A 158 5.57 22.13 -14.56
C GLY A 158 6.02 23.52 -14.09
N VAL A 159 5.39 24.06 -13.05
CA VAL A 159 5.78 25.36 -12.45
C VAL A 159 7.22 25.35 -11.92
N VAL A 160 7.74 24.20 -11.48
CA VAL A 160 9.13 24.07 -11.02
C VAL A 160 10.07 23.77 -12.19
N LEU A 161 9.72 22.78 -13.01
CA LEU A 161 10.59 22.28 -14.07
C LEU A 161 10.77 23.28 -15.21
N VAL A 162 9.70 23.95 -15.66
CA VAL A 162 9.77 24.86 -16.83
C VAL A 162 10.77 26.00 -16.61
N PRO A 163 10.67 26.83 -15.55
CA PRO A 163 11.63 27.90 -15.32
C PRO A 163 13.03 27.35 -14.99
N GLY A 164 13.12 26.22 -14.31
CA GLY A 164 14.40 25.57 -14.01
C GLY A 164 15.16 25.13 -15.26
N ILE A 165 14.46 24.48 -16.19
CA ILE A 165 14.99 24.06 -17.48
C ILE A 165 15.33 25.29 -18.32
N TRP A 166 14.46 26.30 -18.33
CA TRP A 166 14.72 27.54 -19.07
C TRP A 166 15.99 28.23 -18.58
N GLY A 167 16.21 28.30 -17.26
CA GLY A 167 17.44 28.84 -16.68
C GLY A 167 18.69 28.00 -17.00
N ILE A 168 18.55 26.69 -17.21
CA ILE A 168 19.66 25.86 -17.72
C ILE A 168 19.96 26.19 -19.18
N LEU A 169 18.92 26.37 -20.02
CA LEU A 169 19.10 26.72 -21.43
C LEU A 169 19.73 28.09 -21.62
N GLU A 170 19.34 29.10 -20.84
CA GLU A 170 19.94 30.44 -20.91
C GLU A 170 21.44 30.42 -20.59
N ARG A 171 21.86 29.49 -19.73
CA ARG A 171 23.27 29.32 -19.34
C ARG A 171 24.02 28.32 -20.21
N SER A 172 23.39 27.80 -21.26
CA SER A 172 23.99 26.76 -22.10
C SER A 172 25.28 27.20 -22.79
N GLU A 173 25.40 28.48 -23.15
CA GLU A 173 26.64 29.05 -23.71
C GLU A 173 27.77 29.10 -22.67
N GLU A 174 27.47 29.51 -21.43
CA GLU A 174 28.42 29.49 -20.31
C GLU A 174 28.90 28.06 -20.02
N VAL A 175 27.98 27.10 -20.05
CA VAL A 175 28.27 25.67 -19.85
C VAL A 175 29.14 25.13 -20.98
N GLY A 176 28.85 25.47 -22.23
CA GLY A 176 29.67 25.10 -23.38
C GLY A 176 31.09 25.64 -23.28
N ALA A 177 31.23 26.90 -22.86
CA ALA A 177 32.53 27.51 -22.61
C ALA A 177 33.28 26.82 -21.45
N ALA A 178 32.61 26.51 -20.34
CA ALA A 178 33.20 25.79 -19.21
C ALA A 178 33.65 24.36 -19.58
N MET A 179 32.91 23.67 -20.46
CA MET A 179 33.31 22.34 -20.93
C MET A 179 34.60 22.37 -21.77
N THR A 180 34.82 23.42 -22.54
CA THR A 180 36.02 23.54 -23.39
C THR A 180 37.27 23.93 -22.59
N THR A 181 37.09 24.69 -21.51
CA THR A 181 38.20 25.17 -20.66
C THR A 181 38.53 24.23 -19.50
N GLU A 182 37.53 23.67 -18.83
CA GLU A 182 37.68 22.85 -17.62
C GLU A 182 37.34 21.37 -17.83
N GLY A 183 36.95 20.98 -19.05
CA GLY A 183 36.57 19.60 -19.37
C GLY A 183 35.35 19.13 -18.59
N PHE A 184 35.41 17.92 -18.04
CA PHE A 184 34.28 17.31 -17.33
C PHE A 184 33.93 18.02 -16.00
N VAL A 185 34.87 18.78 -15.43
CA VAL A 185 34.65 19.53 -14.18
C VAL A 185 33.64 20.68 -14.39
N GLY A 186 33.63 21.28 -15.59
CA GLY A 186 32.68 22.32 -15.96
C GLY A 186 31.22 21.85 -16.00
N LEU A 187 30.95 20.54 -15.99
CA LEU A 187 29.60 19.97 -15.94
C LEU A 187 29.03 19.85 -14.51
N ILE A 188 29.87 19.93 -13.48
CA ILE A 188 29.44 19.75 -12.08
C ILE A 188 28.35 20.75 -11.68
N PRO A 189 28.45 22.07 -11.99
CA PRO A 189 27.40 23.03 -11.65
C PRO A 189 26.04 22.71 -12.30
N VAL A 190 26.06 22.20 -13.53
CA VAL A 190 24.85 21.79 -14.27
C VAL A 190 24.22 20.56 -13.62
N GLY A 191 25.03 19.58 -13.25
CA GLY A 191 24.57 18.39 -12.54
C GLY A 191 23.93 18.74 -11.19
N LEU A 192 24.54 19.66 -10.44
CA LEU A 192 23.98 20.16 -9.17
C LEU A 192 22.67 20.92 -9.37
N LEU A 193 22.58 21.76 -10.40
CA LEU A 193 21.35 22.47 -10.73
C LEU A 193 20.23 21.51 -11.14
N ALA A 194 20.52 20.54 -12.01
CA ALA A 194 19.57 19.50 -12.41
C ALA A 194 19.08 18.70 -11.18
N MET A 195 20.00 18.34 -10.28
CA MET A 195 19.64 17.61 -9.07
C MET A 195 18.81 18.46 -8.09
N ASN A 196 19.09 19.76 -8.00
CA ASN A 196 18.26 20.69 -7.22
C ASN A 196 16.82 20.76 -7.78
N LEU A 197 16.66 20.83 -9.10
CA LEU A 197 15.33 20.78 -9.74
C LEU A 197 14.60 19.46 -9.47
N ILE A 198 15.32 18.33 -9.51
CA ILE A 198 14.75 17.01 -9.16
C ILE A 198 14.27 17.00 -7.71
N LEU A 199 15.08 17.50 -6.77
CA LEU A 199 14.72 17.56 -5.36
C LEU A 199 13.51 18.48 -5.11
N GLN A 200 13.49 19.67 -5.72
CA GLN A 200 12.35 20.59 -5.64
C GLN A 200 11.07 19.93 -6.18
N SER A 201 11.17 19.25 -7.32
CA SER A 201 10.04 18.51 -7.92
C SER A 201 9.57 17.37 -7.01
N CYS A 202 10.49 16.63 -6.38
CA CYS A 202 10.16 15.62 -5.38
C CYS A 202 9.44 16.23 -4.17
N GLY A 203 9.89 17.39 -3.70
CA GLY A 203 9.25 18.13 -2.60
C GLY A 203 7.81 18.54 -2.92
N VAL A 204 7.58 19.11 -4.12
CA VAL A 204 6.23 19.46 -4.58
C VAL A 204 5.34 18.22 -4.70
N LEU A 205 5.85 17.15 -5.30
CA LEU A 205 5.14 15.87 -5.39
C LEU A 205 4.78 15.29 -4.02
N LEU A 206 5.69 15.39 -3.05
CA LEU A 206 5.46 14.96 -1.68
C LEU A 206 4.32 15.73 -1.02
N ILE A 207 4.31 17.06 -1.16
CA ILE A 207 3.26 17.92 -0.59
C ILE A 207 1.90 17.53 -1.18
N ILE A 208 1.80 17.45 -2.51
CA ILE A 208 0.53 17.14 -3.18
C ILE A 208 0.07 15.71 -2.88
N SER A 209 1.00 14.75 -2.87
CA SER A 209 0.67 13.35 -2.58
C SER A 209 0.25 13.15 -1.11
N THR A 210 0.78 13.96 -0.20
CA THR A 210 0.36 13.98 1.20
C THR A 210 -1.05 14.53 1.35
N LEU A 211 -1.40 15.59 0.61
CA LEU A 211 -2.77 16.12 0.57
C LEU A 211 -3.75 15.10 -0.02
N ASP A 212 -3.39 14.43 -1.12
CA ASP A 212 -4.22 13.36 -1.71
C ASP A 212 -4.40 12.20 -0.73
N TRP A 213 -3.32 11.78 -0.04
CA TRP A 213 -3.42 10.77 1.00
C TRP A 213 -4.33 11.18 2.15
N ALA A 214 -4.22 12.43 2.64
CA ALA A 214 -5.08 12.95 3.70
C ALA A 214 -6.56 12.96 3.28
N HIS A 215 -6.85 13.38 2.05
CA HIS A 215 -8.20 13.34 1.49
C HIS A 215 -8.72 11.89 1.37
N ARG A 216 -7.93 10.96 0.82
CA ARG A 216 -8.30 9.53 0.76
C ARG A 216 -8.52 8.93 2.14
N ARG A 217 -7.69 9.30 3.12
CA ARG A 217 -7.82 8.84 4.51
C ARG A 217 -9.08 9.37 5.15
N TRP A 218 -9.45 10.62 4.88
CA TRP A 218 -10.69 11.23 5.34
C TRP A 218 -11.92 10.56 4.72
N VAL A 219 -11.94 10.37 3.39
CA VAL A 219 -13.01 9.66 2.68
C VAL A 219 -13.16 8.23 3.18
N TYR A 220 -12.05 7.51 3.37
CA TYR A 220 -12.06 6.16 3.94
C TYR A 220 -12.66 6.15 5.34
N ARG A 221 -12.26 7.07 6.23
CA ARG A 221 -12.85 7.18 7.57
C ARG A 221 -14.34 7.51 7.52
N ARG A 222 -14.77 8.38 6.60
CA ARG A 222 -16.18 8.73 6.40
C ARG A 222 -16.99 7.53 5.92
N SER A 223 -16.43 6.70 5.03
CA SER A 223 -17.10 5.48 4.54
C SER A 223 -17.37 4.44 5.64
N LEU A 224 -16.59 4.49 6.73
CA LEU A 224 -16.75 3.63 7.89
C LEU A 224 -17.73 4.17 8.92
N MET A 225 -18.19 5.43 8.82
CA MET A 225 -19.18 5.97 9.75
C MET A 225 -20.48 5.17 9.72
N MET A 226 -21.14 5.14 10.87
CA MET A 226 -22.34 4.37 11.12
C MET A 226 -23.52 5.28 11.41
N SER A 227 -24.73 4.81 11.13
CA SER A 227 -25.94 5.44 11.64
C SER A 227 -26.18 5.01 13.09
N ARG A 228 -26.94 5.80 13.85
CA ARG A 228 -27.32 5.42 15.22
C ARG A 228 -27.99 4.05 15.32
N ARG A 229 -28.82 3.72 14.32
CA ARG A 229 -29.48 2.41 14.21
C ARG A 229 -28.47 1.29 14.00
N GLU A 230 -27.51 1.47 13.08
CA GLU A 230 -26.44 0.49 12.82
C GLU A 230 -25.60 0.23 14.10
N VAL A 231 -25.25 1.28 14.86
CA VAL A 231 -24.50 1.14 16.13
C VAL A 231 -25.29 0.36 17.18
N GLU A 232 -26.59 0.65 17.34
CA GLU A 232 -27.44 -0.06 18.29
C GLU A 232 -27.59 -1.54 17.93
N ASP A 233 -27.76 -1.85 16.65
CA ASP A 233 -27.92 -3.22 16.19
C ASP A 233 -26.62 -4.02 16.33
N GLU A 234 -25.48 -3.41 16.02
CA GLU A 234 -24.17 -4.05 16.24
C GLU A 234 -23.88 -4.28 17.73
N ARG A 235 -24.32 -3.37 18.60
CA ARG A 235 -24.23 -3.52 20.06
C ARG A 235 -25.17 -4.63 20.56
N LYS A 236 -26.36 -4.79 19.98
CA LYS A 236 -27.27 -5.91 20.29
C LYS A 236 -26.70 -7.24 19.82
N GLU A 237 -26.00 -7.29 18.68
CA GLU A 237 -25.26 -8.47 18.22
C GLU A 237 -24.12 -8.84 19.16
N LEU A 238 -23.26 -7.86 19.50
CA LEU A 238 -22.09 -8.07 20.37
C LEU A 238 -22.47 -8.52 21.77
N LEU A 239 -23.53 -7.95 22.35
CA LEU A 239 -24.03 -8.34 23.67
C LEU A 239 -24.91 -9.61 23.63
N GLY A 240 -25.28 -10.06 22.43
CA GLY A 240 -26.31 -11.04 22.17
C GLY A 240 -27.69 -10.50 22.52
N ASN A 241 -28.67 -10.66 21.60
CA ASN A 241 -30.02 -10.16 21.84
C ASN A 241 -30.54 -10.72 23.19
N PRO A 242 -30.84 -9.86 24.19
CA PRO A 242 -31.24 -10.32 25.52
C PRO A 242 -32.50 -11.17 25.47
N GLN A 243 -33.35 -10.99 24.46
CA GLN A 243 -34.49 -11.86 24.19
C GLN A 243 -34.07 -13.27 23.75
N ILE A 244 -33.04 -13.38 22.91
CA ILE A 244 -32.48 -14.68 22.48
C ILE A 244 -31.76 -15.36 23.65
N ARG A 245 -31.03 -14.59 24.48
CA ARG A 245 -30.37 -15.12 25.69
C ARG A 245 -31.38 -15.60 26.74
N ARG A 246 -32.49 -14.86 26.94
CA ARG A 246 -33.62 -15.29 27.77
C ARG A 246 -34.30 -16.53 27.20
N LYS A 247 -34.62 -16.53 25.91
CA LYS A 247 -35.27 -17.67 25.24
C LYS A 247 -34.42 -18.94 25.30
N ARG A 248 -33.09 -18.85 25.11
CA ARG A 248 -32.17 -19.97 25.32
C ARG A 248 -32.20 -20.48 26.77
N ARG A 249 -32.20 -19.58 27.76
CA ARG A 249 -32.29 -19.94 29.19
C ARG A 249 -33.62 -20.62 29.53
N ASP A 250 -34.72 -20.13 28.97
CA ASP A 250 -36.06 -20.67 29.21
C ASP A 250 -36.23 -22.05 28.54
N THR A 251 -35.74 -22.24 27.32
CA THR A 251 -35.69 -23.55 26.66
C THR A 251 -34.83 -24.54 27.45
N HIS A 252 -33.69 -24.12 27.97
CA HIS A 252 -32.82 -24.98 28.77
C HIS A 252 -33.49 -25.44 30.07
N LYS A 253 -34.23 -24.55 30.73
CA LYS A 253 -35.05 -24.91 31.91
C LYS A 253 -36.13 -25.93 31.58
N LYS A 254 -36.83 -25.77 30.44
CA LYS A 254 -37.86 -26.73 30.01
C LYS A 254 -37.31 -28.13 29.77
N ILE A 255 -36.13 -28.24 29.14
CA ILE A 255 -35.47 -29.54 28.89
C ILE A 255 -35.05 -30.20 30.20
N LEU A 256 -34.59 -29.43 31.19
CA LEU A 256 -34.21 -29.96 32.50
C LEU A 256 -35.43 -30.42 33.31
N SER A 257 -36.55 -29.70 33.25
CA SER A 257 -37.79 -30.13 33.92
C SER A 257 -38.44 -31.35 33.28
N ASP A 258 -38.27 -31.55 31.97
CA ASP A 258 -38.76 -32.74 31.26
C ASP A 258 -38.00 -34.02 31.66
N ARG A 259 -36.73 -33.90 32.05
CA ARG A 259 -35.89 -35.04 32.47
C ARG A 259 -36.08 -35.45 33.93
N THR A 260 -36.78 -34.67 34.73
CA THR A 260 -37.06 -34.99 36.15
C THR A 260 -38.33 -35.81 36.37
N LEU A 261 -39.01 -36.27 35.31
CA LEU A 261 -40.29 -37.00 35.40
C LEU A 261 -40.28 -38.39 34.75
N GLU A 262 -39.13 -39.05 34.64
CA GLU A 262 -39.09 -40.51 34.47
C GLU A 262 -38.91 -41.15 35.87
N PRO A 263 -40.00 -41.43 36.62
CA PRO A 263 -39.91 -42.31 37.77
C PRO A 263 -39.50 -43.68 37.25
N VAL A 264 -38.31 -44.13 37.66
CA VAL A 264 -37.87 -45.52 37.51
C VAL A 264 -38.95 -46.39 38.14
N THR A 265 -39.72 -47.09 37.29
CA THR A 265 -40.78 -48.00 37.71
C THR A 265 -40.14 -49.09 38.58
N GLU A 266 -40.35 -49.00 39.89
CA GLU A 266 -40.01 -50.07 40.83
C GLU A 266 -40.76 -51.35 40.42
N VAL A 267 -39.98 -52.37 40.06
CA VAL A 267 -40.46 -53.73 39.83
C VAL A 267 -41.02 -54.27 41.15
N SER A 268 -42.34 -54.34 41.23
CA SER A 268 -43.08 -54.86 42.38
C SER A 268 -42.91 -56.37 42.48
N LEU A 269 -42.52 -56.81 43.68
CA LEU A 269 -42.36 -58.19 44.10
C LEU A 269 -43.69 -58.94 43.98
N GLN A 270 -43.74 -59.96 43.13
CA GLN A 270 -44.88 -60.86 43.02
C GLN A 270 -44.74 -61.96 44.08
N GLU A 271 -45.60 -61.91 45.10
CA GLU A 271 -45.77 -62.94 46.11
C GLU A 271 -46.18 -64.28 45.47
N GLY A 272 -45.40 -65.34 45.73
CA GLY A 272 -45.72 -66.71 45.33
C GLY A 272 -46.79 -67.34 46.23
N PRO A 273 -47.62 -68.26 45.71
CA PRO A 273 -48.84 -68.68 46.39
C PRO A 273 -48.57 -69.67 47.52
N ARG A 274 -49.31 -69.49 48.62
CA ARG A 274 -49.51 -70.49 49.67
C ARG A 274 -50.02 -71.80 49.04
N ARG A 275 -49.36 -72.92 49.33
CA ARG A 275 -49.93 -74.25 49.19
C ARG A 275 -49.75 -75.00 50.50
N ASP A 276 -50.89 -75.31 51.10
CA ASP A 276 -51.05 -76.07 52.32
C ASP A 276 -50.98 -77.59 52.01
N SER A 277 -50.43 -78.32 52.99
CA SER A 277 -50.52 -79.75 53.32
C SER A 277 -50.71 -80.84 52.26
N ARG A 278 -49.71 -81.74 52.18
CA ARG A 278 -49.80 -83.15 52.63
C ARG A 278 -48.43 -83.79 52.76
#